data_AF-A0A3A8ZX43-F1
#
_entry.id   AF-A0A3A8ZX43-F1
#
_cell.length_a   1.000
_cell.length_b   1.000
_cell.length_c   1.000
_cell.angle_alpha   90.00
_cell.angle_beta   90.00
_cell.angle_gamma   90.00
#
_symmetry.space_group_name_H-M   'P 1'
#
loop_
_entity.id
_entity.type
_entity.pdbx_description
1 polymer ?
#
loop_
_entity_poly.entity_id
_entity_poly.type
_entity_poly.pdbx_seq_one_letter_code
_entity_poly.pdbx_strand_id
1 'polypeptide(L)'
;MFEDEELKQLRISYIEIGKLVQRYGYGQYNGILNIIMGQVKCIDSKEDKDEKKQYLIESYRRLFVSGRGLSDFIIYDENKEVRKYLNESLYREIKKICEIMKDYI
;
A
#
# COMPACT_ATOMS: atom_id res chain seq x y z
N MET A 1 -18.46 6.91 -0.52
CA MET A 1 -17.71 7.11 0.75
C MET A 1 -17.13 5.75 1.09
N PHE A 2 -15.90 5.64 1.58
CA PHE A 2 -15.37 4.32 1.93
C PHE A 2 -16.24 3.65 3.00
N GLU A 3 -16.61 2.40 2.76
CA GLU A 3 -17.29 1.58 3.74
C GLU A 3 -16.31 1.12 4.83
N ASP A 4 -16.80 0.84 6.04
CA ASP A 4 -15.94 0.50 7.17
C ASP A 4 -15.11 -0.77 6.92
N GLU A 5 -15.68 -1.76 6.21
CA GLU A 5 -14.94 -2.98 5.86
C GLU A 5 -13.87 -2.72 4.79
N GLU A 6 -14.11 -1.79 3.86
CA GLU A 6 -13.09 -1.36 2.89
C GLU A 6 -11.92 -0.67 3.59
N LEU A 7 -12.20 0.26 4.52
CA LEU A 7 -11.17 0.92 5.32
C LEU A 7 -10.34 -0.09 6.12
N LYS A 8 -10.99 -1.08 6.73
CA LYS A 8 -10.33 -2.14 7.46
C LYS A 8 -9.45 -3.00 6.55
N GLN A 9 -9.93 -3.37 5.37
CA GLN A 9 -9.16 -4.15 4.40
C GLN A 9 -7.96 -3.35 3.84
N LEU A 10 -8.16 -2.07 3.49
CA LEU A 10 -7.09 -1.16 3.09
C LEU A 10 -6.03 -1.07 4.18
N ARG A 11 -6.43 -0.89 5.44
CA ARG A 11 -5.51 -0.81 6.57
C ARG A 11 -4.65 -2.07 6.70
N ILE A 12 -5.27 -3.26 6.63
CA ILE A 12 -4.56 -4.55 6.71
C ILE A 12 -3.55 -4.65 5.57
N SER A 13 -3.98 -4.42 4.33
CA SER A 13 -3.10 -4.54 3.16
C SER A 13 -1.96 -3.52 3.20
N TYR A 14 -2.20 -2.27 3.58
CA TYR A 14 -1.13 -1.28 3.75
C TYR A 14 -0.12 -1.69 4.82
N ILE A 15 -0.56 -2.26 5.94
CA ILE A 15 0.36 -2.76 6.98
C ILE A 15 1.22 -3.91 6.46
N GLU A 16 0.62 -4.89 5.77
CA GLU A 16 1.38 -6.03 5.23
C GLU A 16 2.38 -5.61 4.16
N ILE A 17 1.98 -4.72 3.24
CA ILE A 17 2.90 -4.14 2.25
C ILE A 17 3.99 -3.33 2.95
N GLY A 18 3.64 -2.52 3.96
CA GLY A 18 4.59 -1.71 4.72
C GLY A 18 5.69 -2.56 5.37
N LYS A 19 5.34 -3.72 5.94
CA LYS A 19 6.34 -4.68 6.49
C LYS A 19 7.29 -5.19 5.42
N LEU A 20 6.78 -5.52 4.24
CA LEU A 20 7.59 -6.01 3.12
C LEU A 20 8.51 -4.91 2.57
N VAL A 21 7.99 -3.70 2.36
CA VAL A 21 8.78 -2.55 1.91
C VAL A 21 9.85 -2.17 2.94
N GLN A 22 9.52 -2.17 4.23
CA GLN A 22 10.48 -1.88 5.28
C GLN A 22 11.63 -2.90 5.31
N ARG A 23 11.32 -4.18 5.10
CA ARG A 23 12.31 -5.26 5.17
C ARG A 23 13.16 -5.38 3.89
N TYR A 24 12.56 -5.19 2.72
CA TYR A 24 13.19 -5.52 1.44
C TYR A 24 13.38 -4.33 0.49
N GLY A 25 12.81 -3.16 0.81
CA GLY A 25 12.96 -1.95 -0.01
C GLY A 25 14.32 -1.28 0.18
N TYR A 26 14.94 -1.41 1.35
CA TYR A 26 16.12 -0.63 1.72
C TYR A 26 15.84 0.89 1.60
N GLY A 27 16.81 1.76 1.90
CA GLY A 27 16.58 3.22 2.01
C GLY A 27 15.99 3.90 0.77
N GLN A 28 16.05 3.25 -0.40
CA GLN A 28 15.48 3.74 -1.66
C GLN A 28 13.94 3.87 -1.62
N TYR A 29 13.26 3.05 -0.81
CA TYR A 29 11.81 3.04 -0.70
C TYR A 29 11.28 3.75 0.55
N ASN A 30 12.12 4.52 1.26
CA ASN A 30 11.69 5.30 2.44
C ASN A 30 10.54 6.27 2.11
N GLY A 31 10.57 6.87 0.91
CA GLY A 31 9.46 7.71 0.44
C GLY A 31 8.14 6.95 0.32
N ILE A 32 8.19 5.74 -0.25
CA ILE A 32 7.02 4.84 -0.37
C ILE A 32 6.55 4.37 1.01
N LEU A 33 7.47 3.97 1.89
CA LEU A 33 7.14 3.55 3.25
C LEU A 33 6.44 4.67 4.02
N ASN A 34 6.91 5.92 3.90
CA ASN A 34 6.26 7.08 4.52
C ASN A 34 4.83 7.29 4.01
N ILE A 35 4.59 7.09 2.71
CA ILE A 35 3.24 7.20 2.14
C ILE A 35 2.33 6.08 2.67
N ILE A 36 2.81 4.83 2.71
CA ILE A 36 2.07 3.69 3.27
C ILE A 36 1.71 3.95 4.73
N MET A 37 2.67 4.40 5.54
CA MET A 37 2.42 4.75 6.95
C MET A 37 1.43 5.90 7.09
N GLY A 38 1.49 6.89 6.21
CA GLY A 38 0.52 8.00 6.15
C GLY A 38 -0.90 7.50 5.87
N GLN A 39 -1.07 6.56 4.94
CA GLN A 39 -2.36 5.94 4.64
C GLN A 39 -2.94 5.22 5.87
N VAL A 40 -2.14 4.40 6.56
CA VAL A 40 -2.57 3.71 7.80
C VAL A 40 -3.00 4.73 8.87
N LYS A 41 -2.19 5.78 9.08
CA LYS A 41 -2.52 6.84 10.04
C LYS A 41 -3.81 7.57 9.67
N CYS A 42 -4.03 7.86 8.40
CA CYS A 42 -5.24 8.50 7.92
C CYS A 42 -6.47 7.62 8.19
N ILE A 43 -6.39 6.32 7.93
CA ILE A 43 -7.48 5.38 8.23
C ILE A 43 -7.81 5.39 9.72
N ASP A 44 -6.79 5.29 10.57
CA ASP A 44 -6.90 5.23 12.04
C ASP A 44 -7.26 6.57 12.71
N SER A 45 -7.20 7.68 11.95
CA SER A 45 -7.45 9.02 12.48
C SER A 45 -8.94 9.26 12.77
N LYS A 46 -9.24 10.41 13.41
CA LYS A 46 -10.60 10.89 13.64
C LYS A 46 -11.03 11.97 12.62
N GLU A 47 -10.26 12.16 11.55
CA GLU A 47 -10.55 13.15 10.51
C GLU A 47 -11.90 12.89 9.83
N ASP A 48 -12.45 13.93 9.21
CA ASP A 48 -13.71 13.83 8.49
C ASP A 48 -13.61 12.85 7.30
N LYS A 49 -14.75 12.27 6.93
CA LYS A 49 -14.81 11.24 5.88
C LYS A 49 -14.38 11.77 4.51
N ASP A 50 -14.66 13.03 4.20
CA ASP A 50 -14.26 13.63 2.92
C ASP A 50 -12.75 13.91 2.88
N GLU A 51 -12.18 14.42 3.97
CA GLU A 51 -10.73 14.64 4.11
C GLU A 51 -9.95 13.33 4.04
N LYS A 52 -10.43 12.29 4.74
CA LYS A 52 -9.86 10.94 4.64
C LYS A 52 -9.90 10.44 3.21
N LYS A 53 -11.06 10.55 2.55
CA LYS A 53 -11.24 10.08 1.17
C LYS A 53 -10.24 10.76 0.24
N GLN A 54 -10.13 12.08 0.31
CA GLN A 54 -9.21 12.86 -0.53
C GLN A 54 -7.75 12.41 -0.29
N TYR A 55 -7.32 12.35 0.96
CA TYR A 55 -5.96 11.93 1.31
C TYR A 55 -5.64 10.52 0.80
N LEU A 56 -6.58 9.57 0.99
CA LEU A 56 -6.42 8.18 0.56
C LEU A 56 -6.25 8.09 -0.96
N ILE A 57 -7.09 8.77 -1.74
CA ILE A 57 -7.00 8.81 -3.22
C ILE A 57 -5.69 9.45 -3.69
N GLU A 58 -5.32 10.60 -3.13
CA GLU A 58 -4.12 11.33 -3.53
C GLU A 58 -2.85 10.52 -3.24
N SER A 59 -2.77 9.88 -2.07
CA SER A 59 -1.58 9.07 -1.76
C SER A 59 -1.59 7.70 -2.43
N TYR A 60 -2.75 7.11 -2.77
CA TYR A 60 -2.81 5.97 -3.68
C TYR A 60 -2.18 6.33 -5.03
N ARG A 61 -2.58 7.45 -5.64
CA ARG A 61 -2.02 7.89 -6.92
C ARG A 61 -0.50 8.03 -6.85
N ARG A 62 0.02 8.58 -5.74
CA ARG A 62 1.47 8.69 -5.49
C ARG A 62 2.17 7.35 -5.28
N LEU A 63 1.51 6.38 -4.63
CA LEU A 63 2.05 5.04 -4.42
C LEU A 63 2.24 4.29 -5.73
N PHE A 64 1.35 4.47 -6.70
CA PHE A 64 1.34 3.69 -7.94
C PHE A 64 1.88 4.45 -9.17
N VAL A 65 2.57 5.59 -8.98
CA VAL A 65 3.28 6.28 -10.07
C VAL A 65 4.35 5.38 -10.68
N SER A 66 4.40 5.31 -12.00
CA SER A 66 5.42 4.55 -12.73
C SER A 66 6.84 5.09 -12.52
N GLY A 67 7.81 4.19 -12.46
CA GLY A 67 9.25 4.46 -12.39
C GLY A 67 9.83 4.64 -10.99
N ARG A 68 9.01 4.83 -9.95
CA ARG A 68 9.44 5.01 -8.54
C ARG A 68 8.41 4.57 -7.48
N GLY A 69 7.29 3.99 -7.92
CA GLY A 69 6.18 3.59 -7.06
C GLY A 69 6.29 2.16 -6.56
N LEU A 70 5.27 1.74 -5.84
CA LEU A 70 5.04 0.35 -5.47
C LEU A 70 4.87 -0.55 -6.71
N SER A 71 4.44 0.02 -7.85
CA SER A 71 4.31 -0.67 -9.14
C SER A 71 5.61 -1.32 -9.62
N ASP A 72 6.76 -0.74 -9.28
CA ASP A 72 8.08 -1.24 -9.69
C ASP A 72 8.79 -1.99 -8.55
N PHE A 73 8.14 -2.12 -7.38
CA PHE A 73 8.74 -2.75 -6.22
C PHE A 73 8.73 -4.28 -6.38
N ILE A 74 9.93 -4.84 -6.52
CA ILE A 74 10.15 -6.29 -6.59
C ILE A 74 11.03 -6.69 -5.41
N ILE A 75 10.56 -7.67 -4.64
CA ILE A 75 11.33 -8.22 -3.53
C ILE A 75 12.38 -9.18 -4.10
N TYR A 76 13.64 -8.95 -3.75
CA TYR A 76 14.73 -9.86 -4.06
C TYR A 76 15.13 -10.66 -2.82
N ASP A 77 15.13 -11.98 -2.96
CA ASP A 77 15.69 -12.95 -2.02
C ASP A 77 16.57 -13.93 -2.81
N GLU A 78 17.66 -14.40 -2.19
CA GLU A 78 18.59 -15.37 -2.79
C GLU A 78 17.88 -16.71 -3.03
N ASN A 79 16.99 -17.10 -2.12
CA ASN A 79 16.17 -18.28 -2.27
C ASN A 79 15.00 -17.98 -3.24
N LYS A 80 15.00 -18.69 -4.37
CA LYS A 80 13.98 -18.51 -5.43
C LYS A 80 12.55 -18.78 -4.95
N GLU A 81 12.35 -19.75 -4.07
CA GLU A 81 11.02 -20.10 -3.54
C GLU A 81 10.51 -19.03 -2.60
N VAL A 82 11.37 -18.54 -1.70
CA VAL A 82 11.07 -17.42 -0.79
C VAL A 82 10.76 -16.16 -1.61
N ARG A 83 11.60 -15.84 -2.60
CA ARG A 83 11.36 -14.69 -3.49
C ARG A 83 10.01 -14.79 -4.19
N LYS A 84 9.67 -15.95 -4.74
CA LYS A 84 8.37 -16.18 -5.41
C LYS A 84 7.22 -15.96 -4.43
N TYR A 85 7.27 -16.61 -3.27
CA TYR A 85 6.23 -16.50 -2.24
C TYR A 85 6.01 -15.05 -1.78
N LEU A 86 7.10 -14.30 -1.52
CA LEU A 86 7.02 -12.92 -1.07
C LEU A 86 6.40 -11.99 -2.12
N ASN A 87 6.82 -12.11 -3.38
CA ASN A 87 6.25 -11.30 -4.47
C ASN A 87 4.79 -11.67 -4.76
N GLU A 88 4.42 -12.95 -4.69
CA GLU A 88 3.01 -13.37 -4.78
C GLU A 88 2.18 -12.79 -3.63
N SER A 89 2.73 -12.77 -2.41
CA SER A 89 2.07 -12.16 -1.25
C SER A 89 1.89 -10.65 -1.43
N LEU A 90 2.94 -9.96 -1.87
CA LEU A 90 2.89 -8.53 -2.18
C LEU A 90 1.81 -8.24 -3.24
N TYR A 91 1.80 -9.00 -4.33
CA TYR A 91 0.83 -8.84 -5.41
C TYR A 91 -0.61 -9.06 -4.95
N ARG A 92 -0.85 -10.05 -4.07
CA ARG A 92 -2.19 -10.27 -3.48
C ARG A 92 -2.68 -9.05 -2.70
N GLU A 93 -1.83 -8.44 -1.88
CA GLU A 93 -2.21 -7.25 -1.11
C GLU A 93 -2.41 -6.02 -2.00
N ILE A 94 -1.54 -5.82 -2.99
CA ILE A 94 -1.72 -4.76 -4.00
C ILE A 94 -3.05 -4.91 -4.72
N LYS A 95 -3.38 -6.13 -5.16
CA LYS A 95 -4.64 -6.39 -5.85
C LYS A 95 -5.85 -6.04 -4.99
N LYS A 96 -5.85 -6.37 -3.70
CA LYS A 96 -6.93 -5.99 -2.76
C LYS A 96 -7.12 -4.48 -2.70
N ILE A 97 -6.02 -3.72 -2.62
CA ILE A 97 -6.08 -2.26 -2.62
C ILE A 97 -6.65 -1.76 -3.95
N CYS A 98 -6.15 -2.24 -5.08
CA CYS A 98 -6.63 -1.83 -6.41
C CYS A 98 -8.14 -2.13 -6.60
N GLU A 99 -8.62 -3.29 -6.14
CA GLU A 99 -10.03 -3.67 -6.25
C GLU A 99 -10.96 -2.76 -5.45
N ILE A 100 -10.52 -2.26 -4.29
CA ILE A 100 -11.27 -1.27 -3.52
C ILE A 100 -11.17 0.10 -4.20
N MET A 101 -9.95 0.51 -4.54
CA MET A 101 -9.68 1.87 -4.99
C MET A 101 -10.25 2.20 -6.37
N LYS A 102 -10.50 1.20 -7.23
CA LYS A 102 -11.06 1.39 -8.57
C LYS A 102 -12.42 2.13 -8.56
N ASP A 103 -13.20 1.98 -7.49
CA ASP A 103 -14.52 2.60 -7.36
C ASP A 103 -14.44 4.08 -6.91
N TYR A 104 -13.21 4.56 -6.62
CA TYR A 104 -12.95 5.88 -6.06
C TYR A 104 -12.02 6.77 -6.91
N ILE A 105 -11.43 6.23 -7.98
CA ILE A 105 -10.37 6.89 -8.77
C ILE A 105 -10.88 7.48 -10.08
#